data_AF-V4B8U2-F1
#
_entry.id   AF-V4B8U2-F1
#
_cell.length_a   1.000
_cell.length_b   1.000
_cell.length_c   1.000
_cell.angle_alpha   90.00
_cell.angle_beta   90.00
_cell.angle_gamma   90.00
#
_symmetry.space_group_name_H-M   'P 1'
#
loop_
_entity.id
_entity.type
_entity.pdbx_description
1 polymer ?
#
loop_
_entity_poly.entity_id
_entity_poly.type
_entity_poly.pdbx_seq_one_letter_code
_entity_poly.pdbx_strand_id
1 'polypeptide(L)'
;MEDVQSGRTIHDDESFITIPLYMLPGIVLIPDQIIPLHLFQHHQVAMMKRVAENDKTFGIMTYRDVNHTDDELECYGTTAEIFSIKDETDDITGISTLRIKARGRQRFKLIETSRDVTGVLTGKVRILSERILPDYLEGARLGSHRKFLCDPCEQDEVVKTAVDRKGNVIKSISLLNNRQLNKFSCANYTWWPPWVYKMYCTDFLFEQILKELRSWNDSLNEAEIPKTATELSFWLAQNLPLDDTIRLRLLSYDSPVQRLRYELHVMKMCSVLQCKYCNTAMANKNDVFSMAVEGPMGAYVNPGGHVHETLTIYRAKNLSLIGRSSTEHSWFPGYAWTIAQCKECANHIGWRFTAKNKKLSPEKFWGLCRSSLVPGMQSGELDDKSQIYR
;
A
#
# COMPACT_ATOMS: atom_id res chain seq x y z
N MET A 1 -12.29 -22.40 6.20
CA MET A 1 -11.36 -21.52 6.94
C MET A 1 -12.17 -21.09 8.13
N GLU A 2 -11.70 -21.40 9.32
CA GLU A 2 -12.39 -20.97 10.54
C GLU A 2 -11.97 -19.52 10.81
N ASP A 3 -12.97 -18.65 10.95
CA ASP A 3 -12.72 -17.27 11.38
C ASP A 3 -12.33 -17.32 12.84
N VAL A 4 -11.10 -16.92 13.13
CA VAL A 4 -10.60 -16.91 14.49
C VAL A 4 -11.23 -15.71 15.19
N GLN A 5 -12.27 -15.92 16.00
CA GLN A 5 -12.83 -14.85 16.83
C GLN A 5 -11.70 -14.23 17.67
N SER A 6 -11.46 -12.93 17.51
CA SER A 6 -10.42 -12.22 18.26
C SER A 6 -10.77 -10.76 18.51
N GLY A 7 -10.46 -10.30 19.72
CA GLY A 7 -10.17 -8.88 19.95
C GLY A 7 -8.92 -8.47 19.17
N ARG A 8 -8.82 -7.19 18.83
CA ARG A 8 -7.65 -6.64 18.13
C ARG A 8 -6.50 -6.46 19.12
N THR A 9 -5.36 -7.08 18.87
CA THR A 9 -4.13 -6.85 19.63
C THR A 9 -3.41 -5.62 19.08
N ILE A 10 -3.27 -4.58 19.89
CA ILE A 10 -2.52 -3.35 19.57
C ILE A 10 -1.56 -3.10 20.73
N HIS A 11 -0.28 -2.90 20.40
CA HIS A 11 0.78 -2.61 21.36
C HIS A 11 0.96 -1.09 21.51
N ASP A 12 1.44 -0.65 22.67
CA ASP A 12 1.70 0.76 22.93
C ASP A 12 2.80 1.32 22.00
N ASP A 13 2.61 2.55 21.57
CA ASP A 13 3.57 3.30 20.77
C ASP A 13 4.93 3.39 21.48
N GLU A 14 6.02 3.23 20.73
CA GLU A 14 7.40 3.29 21.23
C GLU A 14 7.79 2.18 22.23
N SER A 15 6.89 1.24 22.50
CA SER A 15 7.17 0.08 23.35
C SER A 15 8.14 -0.91 22.70
N PHE A 16 8.88 -1.63 23.53
CA PHE A 16 9.74 -2.73 23.10
C PHE A 16 9.07 -4.05 23.42
N ILE A 17 8.80 -4.86 22.40
CA ILE A 17 8.18 -6.18 22.54
C ILE A 17 9.05 -7.25 21.90
N THR A 18 8.89 -8.50 22.32
CA THR A 18 9.54 -9.65 21.71
C THR A 18 8.50 -10.47 20.97
N ILE A 19 8.64 -10.62 19.66
CA ILE A 19 7.68 -11.34 18.81
C ILE A 19 8.38 -12.37 17.92
N PRO A 20 7.72 -13.48 17.56
CA PRO A 20 8.19 -14.37 16.50
C PRO A 20 8.28 -13.62 15.17
N LEU A 21 9.34 -13.87 14.41
CA LEU A 21 9.59 -13.24 13.11
C LEU A 21 9.45 -14.27 11.99
N TYR A 22 8.70 -13.90 10.96
CA TYR A 22 8.53 -14.67 9.75
C TYR A 22 9.12 -13.91 8.56
N MET A 23 10.21 -14.45 7.99
CA MET A 23 10.94 -13.82 6.89
C MET A 23 10.30 -14.17 5.55
N LEU A 24 9.87 -13.16 4.79
CA LEU A 24 9.29 -13.30 3.46
C LEU A 24 10.19 -12.61 2.41
N PRO A 25 10.91 -13.38 1.56
CA PRO A 25 11.74 -12.79 0.53
C PRO A 25 10.92 -11.98 -0.46
N GLY A 26 11.33 -10.73 -0.71
CA GLY A 26 10.71 -9.87 -1.73
C GLY A 26 9.27 -9.48 -1.39
N ILE A 27 8.90 -9.43 -0.11
CA ILE A 27 7.61 -8.92 0.35
C ILE A 27 7.82 -8.00 1.53
N VAL A 28 7.36 -6.76 1.37
CA VAL A 28 7.32 -5.76 2.43
C VAL A 28 5.85 -5.55 2.79
N LEU A 29 5.43 -6.17 3.90
CA LEU A 29 4.05 -6.08 4.38
C LEU A 29 3.74 -4.67 4.86
N ILE A 30 2.69 -4.08 4.31
CA ILE A 30 2.19 -2.76 4.71
C ILE A 30 1.06 -2.94 5.74
N PRO A 31 0.88 -2.01 6.71
CA PRO A 31 -0.31 -1.99 7.57
C PRO A 31 -1.61 -2.12 6.77
N ASP A 32 -2.54 -2.90 7.31
CA ASP A 32 -3.82 -3.34 6.72
C ASP A 32 -3.75 -4.24 5.49
N GLN A 33 -2.57 -4.51 4.95
CA GLN A 33 -2.40 -5.46 3.84
C GLN A 33 -2.69 -6.89 4.32
N ILE A 34 -3.46 -7.64 3.54
CA ILE A 34 -3.73 -9.05 3.81
C ILE A 34 -2.66 -9.90 3.12
N ILE A 35 -2.09 -10.85 3.86
CA ILE A 35 -1.09 -11.80 3.38
C ILE A 35 -1.57 -13.24 3.58
N PRO A 36 -1.79 -14.01 2.50
CA PRO A 36 -2.06 -15.44 2.62
C PRO A 36 -0.74 -16.22 2.72
N LEU A 37 -0.68 -17.20 3.62
CA LEU A 37 0.47 -18.08 3.83
C LEU A 37 0.04 -19.54 3.72
N HIS A 38 0.90 -20.37 3.14
CA HIS A 38 0.76 -21.82 3.11
C HIS A 38 2.07 -22.45 3.55
N LEU A 39 2.04 -23.08 4.73
CA LEU A 39 3.21 -23.55 5.46
C LEU A 39 3.30 -25.06 5.43
N PHE A 40 4.51 -25.56 5.16
CA PHE A 40 4.82 -27.00 5.07
C PHE A 40 5.88 -27.42 6.10
N GLN A 41 6.75 -26.50 6.51
CA GLN A 41 7.86 -26.83 7.39
C GLN A 41 7.37 -26.94 8.83
N HIS A 42 7.72 -28.05 9.49
CA HIS A 42 7.19 -28.41 10.82
C HIS A 42 7.43 -27.30 11.87
N HIS A 43 8.62 -26.67 11.86
CA HIS A 43 8.94 -25.60 12.80
C HIS A 43 8.09 -24.32 12.54
N GLN A 44 7.80 -24.00 11.28
CA GLN A 44 6.95 -22.86 10.91
C GLN A 44 5.49 -23.12 11.29
N VAL A 45 5.00 -24.34 11.03
CA VAL A 45 3.64 -24.76 11.42
C VAL A 45 3.49 -24.71 12.95
N ALA A 46 4.43 -25.28 13.70
CA ALA A 46 4.41 -25.26 15.16
C ALA A 46 4.50 -23.83 15.71
N MET A 47 5.35 -22.97 15.13
CA MET A 47 5.40 -21.55 15.47
C MET A 47 4.04 -20.88 15.27
N MET A 48 3.42 -21.02 14.10
CA MET A 48 2.16 -20.34 13.82
C MET A 48 0.99 -20.86 14.64
N LYS A 49 0.97 -22.17 14.99
CA LYS A 49 -0.01 -22.71 15.93
C LYS A 49 0.12 -22.07 17.30
N ARG A 50 1.36 -21.97 17.82
CA ARG A 50 1.63 -21.24 19.07
C ARG A 50 1.22 -19.77 19.00
N VAL A 51 1.45 -19.09 17.88
CA VAL A 51 1.01 -17.70 17.68
C VAL A 51 -0.52 -17.61 17.71
N ALA A 52 -1.21 -18.52 17.01
CA ALA A 52 -2.67 -18.54 16.92
C ALA A 52 -3.36 -18.78 18.28
N GLU A 53 -2.72 -19.56 19.17
CA GLU A 53 -3.19 -19.84 20.54
C GLU A 53 -2.95 -18.68 21.53
N ASN A 54 -1.97 -17.80 21.26
CA ASN A 54 -1.61 -16.67 22.12
C ASN A 54 -2.29 -15.36 21.65
N ASP A 55 -1.50 -14.37 21.24
CA ASP A 55 -1.94 -13.02 20.84
C ASP A 55 -2.20 -12.87 19.33
N LYS A 56 -2.08 -13.99 18.58
CA LYS A 56 -2.24 -14.10 17.13
C LYS A 56 -1.31 -13.19 16.33
N THR A 57 -0.27 -12.64 16.96
CA THR A 57 0.58 -11.61 16.39
C THR A 57 1.99 -12.12 16.17
N PHE A 58 2.53 -11.88 14.96
CA PHE A 58 3.91 -12.17 14.62
C PHE A 58 4.47 -11.04 13.74
N GLY A 59 5.79 -10.90 13.64
CA GLY A 59 6.41 -9.90 12.79
C GLY A 59 6.72 -10.44 11.41
N ILE A 60 6.42 -9.67 10.36
CA ILE A 60 6.89 -9.96 8.99
C ILE A 60 8.02 -9.00 8.63
N MET A 61 9.09 -9.57 8.07
CA MET A 61 10.24 -8.82 7.54
C MET A 61 10.69 -9.42 6.21
N THR A 62 11.31 -8.60 5.36
CA THR A 62 12.01 -9.07 4.17
C THR A 62 13.46 -9.42 4.50
N TYR A 63 14.08 -10.31 3.70
CA TYR A 63 15.50 -10.63 3.85
C TYR A 63 16.38 -9.43 3.50
N ARG A 64 17.55 -9.40 4.15
CA ARG A 64 18.67 -8.56 3.75
C ARG A 64 19.25 -9.06 2.45
N ASP A 65 19.26 -8.24 1.40
CA ASP A 65 20.08 -8.58 0.22
C ASP A 65 21.52 -8.17 0.55
N VAL A 66 22.43 -9.12 0.53
CA VAL A 66 23.85 -8.91 0.85
C VAL A 66 24.51 -7.87 -0.08
N ASN A 67 23.85 -7.53 -1.20
CA ASN A 67 24.35 -6.58 -2.19
C ASN A 67 23.80 -5.14 -2.06
N HIS A 68 22.91 -4.85 -1.11
CA HIS A 68 22.37 -3.50 -0.92
C HIS A 68 23.13 -2.72 0.14
N THR A 69 23.56 -1.51 -0.22
CA THR A 69 24.38 -0.61 0.62
C THR A 69 23.60 0.15 1.70
N ASP A 70 22.28 -0.01 1.77
CA ASP A 70 21.38 0.74 2.67
C ASP A 70 20.89 -0.18 3.81
N ASP A 71 21.84 -0.74 4.58
CA ASP A 71 21.63 -1.62 5.74
C ASP A 71 20.61 -1.06 6.77
N GLU A 72 20.37 0.25 6.78
CA GLU A 72 19.47 0.91 7.71
C GLU A 72 17.98 0.65 7.46
N LEU A 73 17.56 0.35 6.22
CA LEU A 73 16.14 0.17 5.88
C LEU A 73 15.64 -1.26 6.15
N GLU A 74 16.54 -2.24 6.21
CA GLU A 74 16.19 -3.66 6.39
C GLU A 74 15.90 -4.03 7.85
N CYS A 75 15.84 -3.02 8.74
CA CYS A 75 15.38 -3.20 10.12
C CYS A 75 13.88 -2.90 10.29
N TYR A 76 13.18 -2.44 9.26
CA TYR A 76 11.75 -2.15 9.34
C TYR A 76 10.90 -3.37 8.98
N GLY A 77 9.80 -3.54 9.71
CA GLY A 77 8.83 -4.61 9.48
C GLY A 77 7.44 -4.21 9.95
N THR A 78 6.49 -5.12 9.79
CA THR A 78 5.09 -4.89 10.17
C THR A 78 4.58 -6.09 10.96
N THR A 79 3.92 -5.85 12.08
CA THR A 79 3.22 -6.90 12.83
C THR A 79 2.05 -7.41 12.00
N ALA A 80 1.79 -8.71 12.04
CA ALA A 80 0.77 -9.38 11.29
C ALA A 80 -0.11 -10.17 12.26
N GLU A 81 -1.41 -9.91 12.21
CA GLU A 81 -2.40 -10.58 13.06
C GLU A 81 -3.11 -11.67 12.25
N ILE A 82 -3.07 -12.90 12.76
CA ILE A 82 -3.79 -14.05 12.19
C ILE A 82 -5.28 -13.88 12.46
N PHE A 83 -6.07 -13.78 11.39
CA PHE A 83 -7.54 -13.70 11.50
C PHE A 83 -8.25 -14.93 10.92
N SER A 84 -7.56 -15.75 10.12
CA SER A 84 -8.12 -16.99 9.59
C SER A 84 -7.05 -18.07 9.50
N ILE A 85 -7.41 -19.27 9.94
CA ILE A 85 -6.52 -20.43 9.97
C ILE A 85 -7.26 -21.67 9.44
N LYS A 86 -6.52 -22.56 8.80
CA LYS A 86 -7.01 -23.87 8.38
C LYS A 86 -5.86 -24.87 8.47
N ASP A 87 -6.02 -25.83 9.37
CA ASP A 87 -5.19 -27.02 9.43
C ASP A 87 -5.62 -28.01 8.34
N GLU A 88 -4.64 -28.50 7.59
CA GLU A 88 -4.84 -29.59 6.63
C GLU A 88 -3.84 -30.70 6.98
N THR A 89 -4.34 -31.91 7.19
CA THR A 89 -3.51 -33.10 7.30
C THR A 89 -3.75 -33.93 6.06
N ASP A 90 -2.69 -34.22 5.32
CA ASP A 90 -2.80 -35.12 4.18
C ASP A 90 -2.92 -36.56 4.69
N ASP A 91 -4.06 -37.20 4.46
CA ASP A 91 -4.38 -38.55 4.94
C ASP A 91 -3.38 -39.61 4.44
N ILE A 92 -2.72 -39.35 3.30
CA ILE A 92 -1.80 -40.30 2.66
C ILE A 92 -0.39 -40.16 3.23
N THR A 93 0.09 -38.92 3.37
CA THR A 93 1.47 -38.64 3.78
C THR A 93 1.61 -38.37 5.28
N GLY A 94 0.50 -38.10 5.98
CA GLY A 94 0.48 -37.67 7.38
C GLY A 94 1.07 -36.27 7.59
N ILE A 95 1.41 -35.54 6.51
CA ILE A 95 2.03 -34.22 6.62
C ILE A 95 0.96 -33.21 7.02
N SER A 96 1.21 -32.50 8.12
CA SER A 96 0.39 -31.37 8.55
C SER A 96 0.85 -30.11 7.83
N THR A 97 0.00 -29.55 6.99
CA THR A 97 0.16 -28.23 6.39
C THR A 97 -0.78 -27.23 7.03
N LEU A 98 -0.43 -25.96 6.94
CA LEU A 98 -1.18 -24.89 7.58
C LEU A 98 -1.42 -23.75 6.60
N ARG A 99 -2.70 -23.39 6.39
CA ARG A 99 -3.08 -22.21 5.61
C ARG A 99 -3.54 -21.11 6.56
N ILE A 100 -2.94 -19.93 6.42
CA ILE A 100 -3.21 -18.77 7.26
C ILE A 100 -3.53 -17.58 6.38
N LYS A 101 -4.44 -16.73 6.85
CA LYS A 101 -4.54 -15.34 6.41
C LYS A 101 -4.22 -14.44 7.59
N ALA A 102 -3.26 -13.55 7.38
CA ALA A 102 -2.89 -12.53 8.35
C ALA A 102 -3.07 -11.13 7.76
N ARG A 103 -3.26 -10.13 8.62
CA ARG A 103 -3.37 -8.73 8.23
C ARG A 103 -2.27 -7.92 8.91
N GLY A 104 -1.57 -7.06 8.16
CA GLY A 104 -0.61 -6.10 8.71
C GLY A 104 -1.27 -5.14 9.70
N ARG A 105 -0.61 -4.80 10.81
CA ARG A 105 -1.14 -3.93 11.87
C ARG A 105 -0.23 -2.75 12.16
N GLN A 106 0.84 -2.96 12.91
CA GLN A 106 1.71 -1.90 13.39
C GLN A 106 3.09 -2.00 12.77
N ARG A 107 3.68 -0.86 12.44
CA ARG A 107 5.07 -0.79 11.98
C ARG A 107 5.99 -1.00 13.17
N PHE A 108 7.11 -1.67 12.95
CA PHE A 108 8.14 -1.83 13.97
C PHE A 108 9.54 -1.67 13.38
N LYS A 109 10.50 -1.36 14.26
CA LYS A 109 11.93 -1.41 13.98
C LYS A 109 12.56 -2.53 14.78
N LEU A 110 13.24 -3.46 14.10
CA LEU A 110 14.01 -4.54 14.69
C LEU A 110 15.24 -3.99 15.41
N ILE A 111 15.43 -4.40 16.65
CA ILE A 111 16.57 -4.03 17.49
C ILE A 111 17.56 -5.19 17.58
N GLU A 112 17.05 -6.38 17.88
CA GLU A 112 17.86 -7.57 18.10
C GLU A 112 17.09 -8.82 17.65
N THR A 113 17.81 -9.82 17.17
CA THR A 113 17.27 -11.13 16.83
C THR A 113 17.88 -12.21 17.70
N SER A 114 17.06 -13.16 18.12
CA SER A 114 17.50 -14.41 18.74
C SER A 114 16.84 -15.58 18.02
N ARG A 115 17.48 -16.76 18.04
CA ARG A 115 16.85 -17.99 17.58
C ARG A 115 16.70 -18.93 18.76
N ASP A 116 15.52 -19.52 18.90
CA ASP A 116 15.29 -20.54 19.90
C ASP A 116 15.83 -21.90 19.46
N VAL A 117 15.82 -22.87 20.38
CA VAL A 117 16.25 -24.26 20.11
C VAL A 117 15.41 -24.96 19.04
N THR A 118 14.20 -24.46 18.75
CA THR A 118 13.31 -24.99 17.72
C THR A 118 13.60 -24.40 16.33
N GLY A 119 14.55 -23.46 16.24
CA GLY A 119 14.92 -22.76 15.01
C GLY A 119 14.02 -21.57 14.67
N VAL A 120 13.06 -21.24 15.53
CA VAL A 120 12.17 -20.08 15.36
C VAL A 120 12.96 -18.82 15.63
N LEU A 121 12.87 -17.87 14.70
CA LEU A 121 13.45 -16.56 14.83
C LEU A 121 12.53 -15.69 15.69
N THR A 122 13.06 -15.11 16.74
CA THR A 122 12.37 -14.11 17.57
C THR A 122 13.12 -12.79 17.48
N GLY A 123 12.39 -11.68 17.53
CA GLY A 123 12.97 -10.35 17.45
C GLY A 123 12.49 -9.48 18.60
N LYS A 124 13.43 -8.77 19.23
CA LYS A 124 13.10 -7.60 20.04
C LYS A 124 12.88 -6.43 19.10
N VAL A 125 11.65 -5.92 19.08
CA VAL A 125 11.23 -4.87 18.15
C VAL A 125 10.71 -3.66 18.92
N ARG A 126 10.93 -2.46 18.37
CA ARG A 126 10.32 -1.21 18.84
C ARG A 126 9.10 -0.91 17.98
N ILE A 127 7.93 -0.80 18.58
CA ILE A 127 6.69 -0.37 17.89
C ILE A 127 6.81 1.10 17.52
N LEU A 128 6.53 1.43 16.27
CA LEU A 128 6.67 2.80 15.75
C LEU A 128 5.35 3.55 15.86
N SER A 129 5.41 4.74 16.45
CA SER A 129 4.26 5.66 16.52
C SER A 129 3.87 6.24 15.16
N GLU A 130 2.59 6.62 15.06
CA GLU A 130 2.03 7.37 13.94
C GLU A 130 1.90 8.85 14.34
N ARG A 131 2.78 9.71 13.81
CA ARG A 131 2.83 11.12 14.18
C ARG A 131 1.84 11.95 13.37
N ILE A 132 0.70 12.23 14.01
CA ILE A 132 -0.29 13.19 13.51
C ILE A 132 0.18 14.59 13.86
N LEU A 133 0.58 15.35 12.84
CA LEU A 133 1.03 16.74 13.01
C LEU A 133 -0.17 17.69 13.09
N PRO A 134 -0.06 18.78 13.87
CA PRO A 134 -1.07 19.83 13.89
C PRO A 134 -1.12 20.63 12.58
N ASP A 135 -2.05 21.59 12.50
CA ASP A 135 -2.17 22.50 11.36
C ASP A 135 -0.84 23.23 11.09
N TYR A 136 -0.41 23.20 9.84
CA TYR A 136 0.89 23.69 9.36
C TYR A 136 1.12 25.20 9.57
N LEU A 137 0.07 25.96 9.91
CA LEU A 137 0.15 27.39 10.25
C LEU A 137 -0.37 27.70 11.66
N GLU A 138 -0.61 26.70 12.52
CA GLU A 138 -1.22 26.90 13.84
C GLU A 138 -0.51 28.00 14.65
N GLY A 139 0.82 27.95 14.74
CA GLY A 139 1.63 28.94 15.47
C GLY A 139 1.64 30.34 14.87
N ALA A 140 1.32 30.49 13.57
CA ALA A 140 1.26 31.77 12.87
C ALA A 140 -0.19 32.27 12.68
N ARG A 141 -1.20 31.49 13.09
CA ARG A 141 -2.60 31.75 12.77
C ARG A 141 -3.22 32.73 13.76
N LEU A 142 -3.51 33.93 13.27
CA LEU A 142 -4.30 34.91 14.01
C LEU A 142 -5.70 34.37 14.33
N GLY A 143 -6.22 34.67 15.53
CA GLY A 143 -7.54 34.22 15.97
C GLY A 143 -8.67 34.63 15.01
N SER A 144 -8.58 35.84 14.43
CA SER A 144 -9.53 36.35 13.43
C SER A 144 -9.54 35.56 12.11
N HIS A 145 -8.49 34.78 11.83
CA HIS A 145 -8.32 33.99 10.61
C HIS A 145 -8.76 32.52 10.78
N ARG A 146 -9.15 32.07 11.99
CA ARG A 146 -9.62 30.70 12.22
C ARG A 146 -10.87 30.35 11.41
N LYS A 147 -11.73 31.34 11.12
CA LYS A 147 -12.93 31.20 10.29
C LYS A 147 -12.66 30.75 8.84
N PHE A 148 -11.41 30.83 8.36
CA PHE A 148 -11.03 30.44 7.01
C PHE A 148 -10.49 28.99 6.93
N LEU A 149 -10.46 28.25 8.05
CA LEU A 149 -10.06 26.83 8.08
C LEU A 149 -11.18 25.89 7.66
N CYS A 150 -12.42 26.26 7.96
CA CYS A 150 -13.58 25.48 7.55
C CYS A 150 -13.88 25.77 6.09
N ASP A 151 -14.04 24.72 5.29
CA ASP A 151 -14.71 24.87 4.01
C ASP A 151 -16.13 25.41 4.24
N PRO A 152 -16.65 26.26 3.33
CA PRO A 152 -18.05 26.63 3.41
C PRO A 152 -18.84 25.32 3.44
N CYS A 153 -19.75 25.18 4.42
CA CYS A 153 -20.66 24.05 4.50
C CYS A 153 -21.15 23.73 3.09
N GLU A 154 -21.00 22.46 2.65
CA GLU A 154 -21.71 22.00 1.47
C GLU A 154 -23.15 22.49 1.64
N GLN A 155 -23.70 23.10 0.60
CA GLN A 155 -24.99 23.78 0.65
C GLN A 155 -26.12 22.74 0.80
N ASP A 156 -26.16 22.03 1.92
CA ASP A 156 -27.38 21.42 2.42
C ASP A 156 -28.38 22.56 2.57
N GLU A 157 -29.55 22.35 1.99
CA GLU A 157 -30.65 23.28 1.77
C GLU A 157 -30.91 24.18 2.99
N VAL A 158 -30.17 25.27 3.12
CA VAL A 158 -30.48 26.30 4.10
C VAL A 158 -31.80 26.90 3.63
N VAL A 159 -32.88 26.60 4.35
CA VAL A 159 -34.19 27.23 4.16
C VAL A 159 -33.99 28.74 4.25
N LYS A 160 -34.05 29.42 3.11
CA LYS A 160 -33.78 30.86 2.99
C LYS A 160 -34.97 31.63 3.57
N THR A 161 -34.84 32.13 4.79
CA THR A 161 -35.86 32.94 5.49
C THR A 161 -35.69 34.45 5.31
N ALA A 162 -34.64 34.90 4.62
CA ALA A 162 -34.39 36.32 4.44
C ALA A 162 -35.25 36.92 3.30
N VAL A 163 -35.90 38.06 3.58
CA VAL A 163 -36.67 38.85 2.60
C VAL A 163 -36.05 40.23 2.41
N ASP A 164 -36.09 40.78 1.21
CA ASP A 164 -35.64 42.15 0.94
C ASP A 164 -36.66 43.17 1.48
N ARG A 165 -36.31 44.47 1.45
CA ARG A 165 -37.19 45.56 1.88
C ARG A 165 -38.50 45.68 1.07
N LYS A 166 -38.61 44.96 -0.04
CA LYS A 166 -39.79 44.88 -0.91
C LYS A 166 -40.58 43.58 -0.70
N GLY A 167 -40.21 42.75 0.29
CA GLY A 167 -40.88 41.49 0.62
C GLY A 167 -40.50 40.30 -0.25
N ASN A 168 -39.48 40.42 -1.12
CA ASN A 168 -39.04 39.30 -1.96
C ASN A 168 -38.09 38.38 -1.20
N VAL A 169 -38.30 37.07 -1.28
CA VAL A 169 -37.39 36.07 -0.71
C VAL A 169 -36.04 36.15 -1.39
N ILE A 170 -34.99 36.35 -0.60
CA ILE A 170 -33.60 36.43 -1.07
C ILE A 170 -33.13 35.01 -1.37
N LYS A 171 -33.24 34.61 -2.64
CA LYS A 171 -32.88 33.28 -3.13
C LYS A 171 -31.38 33.02 -3.18
N SER A 172 -30.53 34.05 -3.12
CA SER A 172 -29.08 33.91 -3.05
C SER A 172 -28.45 35.25 -2.69
N ILE A 173 -27.60 35.27 -1.67
CA ILE A 173 -26.70 36.40 -1.44
C ILE A 173 -25.38 36.03 -2.12
N SER A 174 -25.03 36.71 -3.22
CA SER A 174 -23.65 36.65 -3.71
C SER A 174 -22.80 37.47 -2.74
N LEU A 175 -22.31 36.84 -1.67
CA LEU A 175 -21.18 37.40 -0.94
C LEU A 175 -20.10 37.63 -2.00
N LEU A 176 -19.76 38.90 -2.24
CA LEU A 176 -18.62 39.25 -3.07
C LEU A 176 -17.44 38.45 -2.52
N ASN A 177 -17.05 37.40 -3.23
CA ASN A 177 -15.94 36.52 -2.89
C ASN A 177 -14.66 37.33 -3.09
N ASN A 178 -14.40 38.29 -2.21
CA ASN A 178 -13.11 38.93 -2.11
C ASN A 178 -12.19 37.95 -1.38
N ARG A 179 -11.92 36.79 -2.00
CA ARG A 179 -11.06 35.72 -1.49
C ARG A 179 -9.59 36.12 -1.60
N GLN A 180 -9.24 37.34 -1.17
CA GLN A 180 -7.84 37.66 -0.90
C GLN A 180 -7.32 36.83 0.28
N LEU A 181 -8.21 36.45 1.20
CA LEU A 181 -7.89 35.64 2.37
C LEU A 181 -8.43 34.20 2.25
N ASN A 182 -7.59 33.22 2.55
CA ASN A 182 -7.87 31.79 2.54
C ASN A 182 -7.11 31.08 3.69
N LYS A 183 -7.23 29.74 3.80
CA LYS A 183 -6.59 28.96 4.87
C LYS A 183 -5.07 29.12 4.96
N PHE A 184 -4.41 29.54 3.88
CA PHE A 184 -2.97 29.76 3.76
C PHE A 184 -2.53 31.22 3.93
N SER A 185 -3.45 32.18 4.11
CA SER A 185 -3.09 33.61 4.18
C SER A 185 -2.16 33.97 5.34
N CYS A 186 -2.16 33.18 6.41
CA CYS A 186 -1.24 33.38 7.53
C CYS A 186 0.22 33.04 7.17
N ALA A 187 0.49 32.42 6.02
CA ALA A 187 1.86 32.19 5.55
C ALA A 187 2.63 33.51 5.34
N ASN A 188 1.94 34.62 5.08
CA ASN A 188 2.57 35.94 4.97
C ASN A 188 3.22 36.43 6.28
N TYR A 189 2.90 35.81 7.43
CA TYR A 189 3.54 36.07 8.72
C TYR A 189 4.72 35.11 9.01
N THR A 190 5.09 34.29 8.03
CA THR A 190 6.15 33.29 8.13
C THR A 190 7.22 33.54 7.08
N TRP A 191 8.29 32.74 7.09
CA TRP A 191 9.36 32.84 6.09
C TRP A 191 9.03 32.22 4.74
N TRP A 192 7.96 31.42 4.64
CA TRP A 192 7.63 30.68 3.43
C TRP A 192 6.35 31.17 2.77
N PRO A 193 6.28 31.20 1.43
CA PRO A 193 5.07 31.60 0.73
C PRO A 193 3.93 30.57 0.89
N PRO A 194 2.65 30.97 0.67
CA PRO A 194 1.49 30.10 0.83
C PRO A 194 1.56 28.74 0.09
N TRP A 195 2.20 28.69 -1.08
CA TRP A 195 2.29 27.47 -1.87
C TRP A 195 3.15 26.38 -1.20
N VAL A 196 4.14 26.75 -0.37
CA VAL A 196 4.97 25.79 0.37
C VAL A 196 4.09 25.03 1.36
N TYR A 197 3.34 25.75 2.19
CA TYR A 197 2.40 25.14 3.14
C TYR A 197 1.33 24.29 2.46
N LYS A 198 0.87 24.73 1.28
CA LYS A 198 -0.08 23.97 0.46
C LYS A 198 0.46 22.58 0.09
N MET A 199 1.77 22.42 -0.13
CA MET A 199 2.38 21.11 -0.41
C MET A 199 2.37 20.13 0.77
N TYR A 200 2.09 20.60 1.99
CA TYR A 200 1.96 19.78 3.20
C TYR A 200 0.50 19.64 3.66
N CYS A 201 -0.44 20.28 2.96
CA CYS A 201 -1.86 20.20 3.27
C CYS A 201 -2.43 18.86 2.78
N THR A 202 -3.03 18.09 3.70
CA THR A 202 -3.64 16.79 3.42
C THR A 202 -4.70 16.85 2.33
N ASP A 203 -5.58 17.86 2.35
CA ASP A 203 -6.66 18.00 1.36
C ASP A 203 -6.08 18.22 -0.05
N PHE A 204 -5.03 19.05 -0.15
CA PHE A 204 -4.36 19.28 -1.43
C PHE A 204 -3.64 18.01 -1.91
N LEU A 205 -2.96 17.29 -1.02
CA LEU A 205 -2.32 16.02 -1.37
C LEU A 205 -3.36 15.00 -1.83
N PHE A 206 -4.50 14.92 -1.15
CA PHE A 206 -5.63 14.06 -1.52
C PHE A 206 -6.12 14.37 -2.94
N GLU A 207 -6.40 15.63 -3.24
CA GLU A 207 -6.82 16.06 -4.58
C GLU A 207 -5.80 15.71 -5.67
N GLN A 208 -4.50 15.93 -5.41
CA GLN A 208 -3.44 15.60 -6.37
C GLN A 208 -3.30 14.10 -6.58
N ILE A 209 -3.39 13.30 -5.51
CA ILE A 209 -3.32 11.84 -5.58
C ILE A 209 -4.51 11.30 -6.35
N LEU A 210 -5.73 11.75 -6.05
CA LEU A 210 -6.93 11.33 -6.79
C LEU A 210 -6.81 11.65 -8.28
N LYS A 211 -6.29 12.84 -8.62
CA LYS A 211 -6.04 13.22 -10.01
C LYS A 211 -5.07 12.26 -10.70
N GLU A 212 -3.97 11.89 -10.03
CA GLU A 212 -3.03 10.92 -10.57
C GLU A 212 -3.65 9.51 -10.66
N LEU A 213 -4.34 9.04 -9.63
CA LEU A 213 -5.01 7.73 -9.61
C LEU A 213 -6.03 7.58 -10.74
N ARG A 214 -6.85 8.60 -10.99
CA ARG A 214 -7.79 8.64 -12.12
C ARG A 214 -7.08 8.49 -13.47
N SER A 215 -5.83 8.94 -13.58
CA SER A 215 -5.05 8.75 -14.82
C SER A 215 -4.51 7.33 -15.00
N TRP A 216 -4.44 6.54 -13.93
CA TRP A 216 -3.92 5.17 -13.96
C TRP A 216 -5.02 4.16 -14.24
N ASN A 217 -6.19 4.33 -13.62
CA ASN A 217 -7.27 3.36 -13.69
C ASN A 217 -8.63 4.06 -13.71
N ASP A 218 -9.26 4.07 -14.89
CA ASP A 218 -10.61 4.62 -15.10
C ASP A 218 -11.69 3.85 -14.31
N SER A 219 -11.40 2.63 -13.84
CA SER A 219 -12.33 1.77 -13.09
C SER A 219 -12.19 1.89 -11.57
N LEU A 220 -11.47 2.90 -11.06
CA LEU A 220 -11.35 3.13 -9.62
C LEU A 220 -12.69 3.54 -9.00
N ASN A 221 -13.11 2.81 -7.97
CA ASN A 221 -14.27 3.17 -7.16
C ASN A 221 -13.84 4.18 -6.08
N GLU A 222 -14.18 5.46 -6.26
CA GLU A 222 -13.83 6.51 -5.29
C GLU A 222 -14.42 6.29 -3.89
N ALA A 223 -15.52 5.52 -3.78
CA ALA A 223 -16.13 5.21 -2.50
C ALA A 223 -15.27 4.28 -1.63
N GLU A 224 -14.34 3.53 -2.24
CA GLU A 224 -13.45 2.59 -1.54
C GLU A 224 -12.14 3.25 -1.11
N ILE A 225 -11.87 4.49 -1.54
CA ILE A 225 -10.66 5.23 -1.19
C ILE A 225 -10.78 5.74 0.26
N PRO A 226 -9.82 5.42 1.15
CA PRO A 226 -9.85 5.87 2.53
C PRO A 226 -9.81 7.39 2.65
N LYS A 227 -10.51 7.94 3.66
CA LYS A 227 -10.64 9.39 3.86
C LYS A 227 -9.54 9.98 4.76
N THR A 228 -8.96 9.17 5.63
CA THR A 228 -7.92 9.61 6.56
C THR A 228 -6.54 9.57 5.89
N ALA A 229 -5.68 10.56 6.15
CA ALA A 229 -4.34 10.63 5.55
C ALA A 229 -3.49 9.37 5.83
N THR A 230 -3.56 8.83 7.05
CA THR A 230 -2.85 7.60 7.43
C THR A 230 -3.33 6.40 6.64
N GLU A 231 -4.64 6.15 6.64
CA GLU A 231 -5.24 5.02 5.91
C GLU A 231 -4.98 5.12 4.40
N LEU A 232 -5.12 6.32 3.83
CA LEU A 232 -4.83 6.56 2.42
C LEU A 232 -3.37 6.23 2.09
N SER A 233 -2.41 6.69 2.89
CA SER A 233 -1.00 6.44 2.60
C SER A 233 -0.67 4.95 2.58
N PHE A 234 -1.17 4.17 3.55
CA PHE A 234 -0.96 2.73 3.54
C PHE A 234 -1.72 2.04 2.41
N TRP A 235 -2.92 2.49 2.08
CA TRP A 235 -3.68 1.97 0.94
C TRP A 235 -2.96 2.21 -0.40
N LEU A 236 -2.34 3.38 -0.59
CA LEU A 236 -1.51 3.68 -1.76
C LEU A 236 -0.28 2.79 -1.80
N ALA A 237 0.45 2.70 -0.69
CA ALA A 237 1.61 1.82 -0.60
C ALA A 237 1.24 0.36 -0.95
N GLN A 238 0.04 -0.11 -0.57
CA GLN A 238 -0.46 -1.44 -0.94
C GLN A 238 -0.81 -1.60 -2.42
N ASN A 239 -1.27 -0.55 -3.09
CA ASN A 239 -1.83 -0.63 -4.45
C ASN A 239 -0.89 -0.12 -5.55
N LEU A 240 0.18 0.57 -5.18
CA LEU A 240 1.20 1.04 -6.12
C LEU A 240 2.28 -0.03 -6.33
N PRO A 241 2.77 -0.20 -7.58
CA PRO A 241 3.83 -1.15 -7.92
C PRO A 241 5.21 -0.60 -7.53
N LEU A 242 5.41 -0.43 -6.24
CA LEU A 242 6.64 0.09 -5.64
C LEU A 242 7.63 -1.06 -5.42
N ASP A 243 8.92 -0.79 -5.61
CA ASP A 243 9.97 -1.74 -5.27
C ASP A 243 10.14 -1.86 -3.74
N ASP A 244 10.94 -2.84 -3.29
CA ASP A 244 11.12 -3.12 -1.86
C ASP A 244 11.75 -1.94 -1.12
N THR A 245 12.70 -1.26 -1.76
CA THR A 245 13.40 -0.08 -1.20
C THR A 245 12.44 1.07 -0.91
N ILE A 246 11.56 1.40 -1.87
CA ILE A 246 10.55 2.44 -1.69
C ILE A 246 9.55 2.02 -0.61
N ARG A 247 9.10 0.76 -0.57
CA ARG A 247 8.17 0.28 0.48
C ARG A 247 8.79 0.35 1.87
N LEU A 248 10.04 -0.07 2.04
CA LEU A 248 10.75 0.04 3.32
C LEU A 248 10.93 1.50 3.74
N ARG A 249 11.24 2.40 2.80
CA ARG A 249 11.29 3.85 3.06
C ARG A 249 9.94 4.39 3.50
N LEU A 250 8.84 3.98 2.89
CA LEU A 250 7.49 4.35 3.31
C LEU A 250 7.16 3.84 4.72
N LEU A 251 7.57 2.62 5.07
CA LEU A 251 7.45 2.09 6.43
C LEU A 251 8.30 2.86 7.45
N SER A 252 9.42 3.44 7.02
CA SER A 252 10.29 4.22 7.91
C SER A 252 9.69 5.58 8.31
N TYR A 253 8.80 6.15 7.50
CA TYR A 253 8.16 7.44 7.78
C TYR A 253 7.11 7.36 8.88
N ASP A 254 7.26 8.22 9.89
CA ASP A 254 6.34 8.34 11.03
C ASP A 254 5.15 9.25 10.76
N SER A 255 5.20 10.09 9.72
CA SER A 255 4.12 11.01 9.34
C SER A 255 3.39 10.59 8.05
N PRO A 256 2.04 10.58 8.03
CA PRO A 256 1.29 10.31 6.82
C PRO A 256 1.51 11.38 5.74
N VAL A 257 1.76 12.63 6.12
CA VAL A 257 2.03 13.72 5.17
C VAL A 257 3.33 13.46 4.39
N GLN A 258 4.36 12.95 5.06
CA GLN A 258 5.62 12.59 4.40
C GLN A 258 5.42 11.42 3.43
N ARG A 259 4.67 10.38 3.84
CA ARG A 259 4.33 9.25 2.95
C ARG A 259 3.57 9.71 1.72
N LEU A 260 2.47 10.44 1.90
CA LEU A 260 1.62 10.91 0.79
C LEU A 260 2.40 11.78 -0.20
N ARG A 261 3.30 12.65 0.28
CA ARG A 261 4.17 13.46 -0.58
C ARG A 261 5.14 12.60 -1.39
N TYR A 262 5.77 11.63 -0.74
CA TYR A 262 6.71 10.74 -1.41
C TYR A 262 6.00 9.81 -2.41
N GLU A 263 4.84 9.26 -2.05
CA GLU A 263 3.98 8.47 -2.94
C GLU A 263 3.56 9.29 -4.16
N LEU A 264 3.07 10.52 -3.96
CA LEU A 264 2.70 11.40 -5.06
C LEU A 264 3.88 11.71 -5.99
N HIS A 265 5.08 11.91 -5.43
CA HIS A 265 6.30 12.09 -6.22
C HIS A 265 6.59 10.84 -7.06
N VAL A 266 6.60 9.65 -6.46
CA VAL A 266 6.84 8.39 -7.17
C VAL A 266 5.78 8.16 -8.27
N MET A 267 4.51 8.43 -7.98
CA MET A 267 3.41 8.30 -8.96
C MET A 267 3.60 9.21 -10.19
N LYS A 268 4.13 10.43 -9.98
CA LYS A 268 4.39 11.38 -11.06
C LYS A 268 5.61 11.00 -11.89
N MET A 269 6.64 10.44 -11.26
CA MET A 269 7.88 10.04 -11.95
C MET A 269 7.76 8.70 -12.68
N CYS A 270 6.87 7.81 -12.23
CA CYS A 270 6.67 6.50 -12.81
C CYS A 270 5.64 6.52 -13.95
N SER A 271 6.12 6.41 -15.19
CA SER A 271 5.24 6.30 -16.38
C SER A 271 5.17 4.88 -16.96
N VAL A 272 6.21 4.09 -16.75
CA VAL A 272 6.40 2.76 -17.34
C VAL A 272 6.92 1.82 -16.27
N LEU A 273 6.41 0.60 -16.23
CA LEU A 273 6.94 -0.48 -15.41
C LEU A 273 8.00 -1.25 -16.21
N GLN A 274 9.15 -1.48 -15.60
CA GLN A 274 10.29 -2.15 -16.22
C GLN A 274 10.61 -3.47 -15.52
N CYS A 275 11.28 -4.38 -16.22
CA CYS A 275 11.83 -5.59 -15.62
C CYS A 275 12.93 -5.23 -14.63
N LYS A 276 12.85 -5.72 -13.38
CA LYS A 276 13.86 -5.48 -12.33
C LYS A 276 15.29 -5.90 -12.74
N TYR A 277 15.41 -6.91 -13.60
CA TYR A 277 16.69 -7.54 -13.91
C TYR A 277 17.43 -6.92 -15.10
N CYS A 278 16.72 -6.32 -16.06
CA CYS A 278 17.31 -5.80 -17.30
C CYS A 278 16.74 -4.45 -17.74
N ASN A 279 15.86 -3.84 -16.93
CA ASN A 279 15.21 -2.55 -17.18
C ASN A 279 14.39 -2.44 -18.47
N THR A 280 14.13 -3.56 -19.15
CA THR A 280 13.27 -3.59 -20.34
C THR A 280 11.85 -3.18 -19.95
N ALA A 281 11.26 -2.25 -20.70
CA ALA A 281 9.88 -1.78 -20.48
C ALA A 281 8.87 -2.92 -20.65
N MET A 282 8.03 -3.15 -19.63
CA MET A 282 7.03 -4.22 -19.58
C MET A 282 5.62 -3.70 -19.82
N ALA A 283 5.20 -2.62 -19.16
CA ALA A 283 3.83 -2.09 -19.25
C ALA A 283 3.79 -0.59 -18.98
N ASN A 284 2.74 0.09 -19.45
CA ASN A 284 2.48 1.49 -19.10
C ASN A 284 1.59 1.57 -17.84
N LYS A 285 1.71 2.63 -17.05
CA LYS A 285 0.85 2.85 -15.88
C LYS A 285 -0.66 2.88 -16.23
N ASN A 286 -1.01 3.37 -17.42
CA ASN A 286 -2.40 3.46 -17.88
C ASN A 286 -3.01 2.10 -18.27
N ASP A 287 -2.19 1.04 -18.35
CA ASP A 287 -2.68 -0.32 -18.59
C ASP A 287 -3.04 -1.04 -17.28
N VAL A 288 -2.79 -0.42 -16.11
CA VAL A 288 -3.12 -0.98 -14.80
C VAL A 288 -4.62 -0.89 -14.56
N PHE A 289 -5.20 -1.96 -14.02
CA PHE A 289 -6.62 -1.99 -13.68
C PHE A 289 -6.88 -2.85 -12.44
N SER A 290 -8.02 -2.65 -11.79
CA SER A 290 -8.43 -3.44 -10.62
C SER A 290 -9.28 -4.64 -11.04
N MET A 291 -8.74 -5.84 -10.89
CA MET A 291 -9.52 -7.08 -11.01
C MET A 291 -10.21 -7.45 -9.69
N ALA A 292 -9.62 -7.04 -8.57
CA ALA A 292 -10.13 -7.24 -7.22
C ALA A 292 -10.68 -5.92 -6.64
N VAL A 293 -11.51 -6.01 -5.60
CA VAL A 293 -12.13 -4.84 -4.94
C VAL A 293 -11.05 -4.03 -4.21
N GLU A 294 -10.06 -4.72 -3.64
CA GLU A 294 -8.99 -4.10 -2.86
C GLU A 294 -8.05 -3.22 -3.70
N GLY A 295 -8.05 -3.42 -5.03
CA GLY A 295 -7.36 -2.61 -6.01
C GLY A 295 -6.63 -3.43 -7.09
N PRO A 296 -5.67 -2.81 -7.81
CA PRO A 296 -4.96 -3.45 -8.92
C PRO A 296 -3.88 -4.45 -8.47
N MET A 297 -3.50 -4.48 -7.19
CA MET A 297 -2.47 -5.38 -6.68
C MET A 297 -3.01 -6.21 -5.52
N GLY A 298 -2.80 -7.52 -5.58
CA GLY A 298 -3.18 -8.46 -4.51
C GLY A 298 -2.06 -9.44 -4.18
N ALA A 299 -1.98 -9.88 -2.92
CA ALA A 299 -1.05 -10.92 -2.50
C ALA A 299 -1.70 -12.30 -2.59
N TYR A 300 -1.07 -13.22 -3.31
CA TYR A 300 -1.58 -14.57 -3.52
C TYR A 300 -0.50 -15.61 -3.24
N VAL A 301 -0.89 -16.76 -2.70
CA VAL A 301 0.02 -17.87 -2.41
C VAL A 301 -0.12 -18.96 -3.48
N ASN A 302 1.01 -19.44 -4.00
CA ASN A 302 1.04 -20.55 -4.94
C ASN A 302 1.02 -21.91 -4.20
N PRO A 303 0.82 -23.03 -4.90
CA PRO A 303 0.79 -24.37 -4.27
C PRO A 303 2.07 -24.73 -3.53
N GLY A 304 3.22 -24.17 -3.91
CA GLY A 304 4.50 -24.36 -3.22
C GLY A 304 4.69 -23.48 -1.98
N GLY A 305 3.71 -22.63 -1.63
CA GLY A 305 3.80 -21.73 -0.48
C GLY A 305 4.50 -20.40 -0.75
N HIS A 306 4.89 -20.13 -1.99
CA HIS A 306 5.47 -18.83 -2.36
C HIS A 306 4.37 -17.80 -2.55
N VAL A 307 4.56 -16.64 -1.92
CA VAL A 307 3.61 -15.54 -2.00
C VAL A 307 4.06 -14.57 -3.10
N HIS A 308 3.10 -14.10 -3.89
CA HIS A 308 3.30 -13.19 -5.00
C HIS A 308 2.33 -12.03 -4.91
N GLU A 309 2.87 -10.81 -4.75
CA GLU A 309 2.12 -9.57 -4.97
C GLU A 309 1.97 -9.37 -6.48
N THR A 310 0.75 -9.58 -6.96
CA THR A 310 0.44 -9.64 -8.39
C THR A 310 -0.37 -8.42 -8.80
N LEU A 311 0.21 -7.61 -9.69
CA LEU A 311 -0.42 -6.43 -10.30
C LEU A 311 -1.18 -6.84 -11.56
N THR A 312 -2.44 -6.43 -11.67
CA THR A 312 -3.29 -6.71 -12.85
C THR A 312 -3.17 -5.61 -13.91
N ILE A 313 -2.82 -6.04 -15.13
CA ILE A 313 -2.50 -5.17 -16.27
C ILE A 313 -3.20 -5.66 -17.54
N TYR A 314 -3.87 -4.76 -18.28
CA TYR A 314 -4.50 -5.09 -19.56
C TYR A 314 -3.49 -5.44 -20.64
N ARG A 315 -2.44 -4.61 -20.80
CA ARG A 315 -1.44 -4.76 -21.88
C ARG A 315 -0.03 -4.76 -21.30
N ALA A 316 0.72 -5.80 -21.66
CA ALA A 316 2.15 -5.89 -21.41
C ALA A 316 2.89 -6.28 -22.70
N LYS A 317 4.14 -5.82 -22.81
CA LYS A 317 5.05 -6.06 -23.95
C LYS A 317 6.31 -6.76 -23.44
N ASN A 318 7.14 -7.23 -24.37
CA ASN A 318 8.44 -7.84 -24.05
C ASN A 318 8.37 -9.08 -23.14
N LEU A 319 7.25 -9.81 -23.21
CA LEU A 319 7.04 -11.08 -22.51
C LEU A 319 6.95 -12.25 -23.50
N SER A 320 7.59 -13.36 -23.18
CA SER A 320 7.39 -14.67 -23.83
C SER A 320 6.64 -15.61 -22.90
N LEU A 321 5.79 -16.45 -23.48
CA LEU A 321 4.94 -17.38 -22.72
C LEU A 321 5.53 -18.78 -22.76
N ILE A 322 5.55 -19.42 -21.60
CA ILE A 322 6.16 -20.73 -21.41
C ILE A 322 5.09 -21.73 -20.99
N GLY A 323 5.11 -22.89 -21.64
CA GLY A 323 4.21 -24.01 -21.36
C GLY A 323 2.79 -23.82 -21.90
N ARG A 324 1.89 -24.71 -21.44
CA ARG A 324 0.46 -24.68 -21.79
C ARG A 324 -0.31 -23.90 -20.72
N SER A 325 -1.45 -23.34 -21.12
CA SER A 325 -2.36 -22.70 -20.16
C SER A 325 -2.94 -23.71 -19.19
N SER A 326 -2.99 -23.38 -17.89
CA SER A 326 -3.59 -24.22 -16.84
C SER A 326 -4.62 -23.43 -16.02
N THR A 327 -5.65 -24.10 -15.54
CA THR A 327 -6.61 -23.56 -14.55
C THR A 327 -6.32 -24.02 -13.13
N GLU A 328 -5.33 -24.88 -12.97
CA GLU A 328 -4.96 -25.46 -11.69
C GLU A 328 -4.51 -24.36 -10.73
N HIS A 329 -5.14 -24.29 -9.55
CA HIS A 329 -4.85 -23.27 -8.53
C HIS A 329 -4.87 -21.81 -9.04
N SER A 330 -5.70 -21.51 -10.05
CA SER A 330 -5.83 -20.14 -10.55
C SER A 330 -6.38 -19.19 -9.49
N TRP A 331 -5.69 -18.07 -9.27
CA TRP A 331 -6.12 -17.02 -8.33
C TRP A 331 -7.34 -16.22 -8.83
N PHE A 332 -7.61 -16.28 -10.14
CA PHE A 332 -8.76 -15.62 -10.76
C PHE A 332 -9.70 -16.68 -11.32
N PRO A 333 -10.77 -17.05 -10.58
CA PRO A 333 -11.73 -18.06 -11.02
C PRO A 333 -12.29 -17.74 -12.41
N GLY A 334 -12.35 -18.76 -13.28
CA GLY A 334 -12.76 -18.59 -14.67
C GLY A 334 -11.63 -18.26 -15.66
N TYR A 335 -10.41 -18.03 -15.18
CA TYR A 335 -9.23 -17.77 -16.00
C TYR A 335 -8.21 -18.91 -15.91
N ALA A 336 -7.59 -19.24 -17.06
CA ALA A 336 -6.40 -20.07 -17.11
C ALA A 336 -5.15 -19.18 -17.17
N TRP A 337 -4.09 -19.53 -16.44
CA TRP A 337 -2.82 -18.83 -16.43
C TRP A 337 -1.78 -19.53 -17.33
N THR A 338 -0.85 -18.75 -17.87
CA THR A 338 0.34 -19.24 -18.60
C THR A 338 1.54 -18.45 -18.10
N ILE A 339 2.65 -19.11 -17.82
CA ILE A 339 3.87 -18.46 -17.29
C ILE A 339 4.39 -17.44 -18.30
N ALA A 340 4.76 -16.26 -17.81
CA ALA A 340 5.32 -15.16 -18.58
C ALA A 340 6.72 -14.80 -18.06
N GLN A 341 7.69 -14.82 -18.96
CA GLN A 341 9.07 -14.42 -18.68
C GLN A 341 9.48 -13.25 -19.58
N CYS A 342 10.47 -12.47 -19.15
CA CYS A 342 11.05 -11.40 -19.95
C CYS A 342 11.69 -11.97 -21.22
N LYS A 343 11.43 -11.35 -22.38
CA LYS A 343 12.06 -11.76 -23.65
C LYS A 343 13.57 -11.54 -23.67
N GLU A 344 14.07 -10.59 -22.89
CA GLU A 344 15.48 -10.19 -22.89
C GLU A 344 16.31 -11.05 -21.95
N CYS A 345 15.94 -11.10 -20.66
CA CYS A 345 16.73 -11.80 -19.64
C CYS A 345 16.17 -13.16 -19.21
N ALA A 346 15.05 -13.61 -19.80
CA ALA A 346 14.35 -14.86 -19.47
C ALA A 346 13.89 -15.01 -18.01
N ASN A 347 14.05 -13.99 -17.16
CA ASN A 347 13.54 -14.03 -15.80
C ASN A 347 12.01 -14.06 -15.78
N HIS A 348 11.45 -14.81 -14.82
CA HIS A 348 10.01 -14.85 -14.57
C HIS A 348 9.48 -13.46 -14.20
N ILE A 349 8.41 -13.01 -14.85
CA ILE A 349 7.78 -11.71 -14.58
C ILE A 349 6.36 -11.88 -14.04
N GLY A 350 5.68 -12.99 -14.34
CA GLY A 350 4.32 -13.25 -13.87
C GLY A 350 3.57 -14.21 -14.78
N TRP A 351 2.28 -13.96 -14.98
CA TRP A 351 1.42 -14.84 -15.76
C TRP A 351 0.50 -14.06 -16.71
N ARG A 352 0.16 -14.70 -17.83
CA ARG A 352 -0.97 -14.27 -18.67
C ARG A 352 -2.21 -15.06 -18.29
N PHE A 353 -3.28 -14.36 -17.95
CA PHE A 353 -4.59 -14.92 -17.67
C PHE A 353 -5.48 -14.83 -18.91
N THR A 354 -6.12 -15.93 -19.28
CA THR A 354 -7.05 -16.02 -20.42
C THR A 354 -8.38 -16.62 -19.97
N ALA A 355 -9.48 -15.94 -20.27
CA ALA A 355 -10.81 -16.36 -19.89
C ALA A 355 -11.18 -17.71 -20.52
N LYS A 356 -11.80 -18.60 -19.73
CA LYS A 356 -12.34 -19.87 -20.23
C LYS A 356 -13.69 -19.70 -20.93
N ASN A 357 -14.39 -18.61 -20.66
CA ASN A 357 -15.71 -18.30 -21.19
C ASN A 357 -15.70 -16.92 -21.86
N LYS A 358 -16.25 -16.83 -23.08
CA LYS A 358 -16.37 -15.58 -23.85
C LYS A 358 -17.26 -14.52 -23.20
N LYS A 359 -18.05 -14.89 -22.19
CA LYS A 359 -18.86 -13.94 -21.42
C LYS A 359 -18.05 -13.18 -20.36
N LEU A 360 -16.85 -13.65 -20.02
CA LEU A 360 -16.01 -12.97 -19.03
C LEU A 360 -15.25 -11.82 -19.70
N SER A 361 -15.19 -10.70 -18.99
CA SER A 361 -14.37 -9.55 -19.35
C SER A 361 -13.40 -9.26 -18.20
N PRO A 362 -12.12 -8.94 -18.49
CA PRO A 362 -11.50 -8.95 -19.82
C PRO A 362 -11.27 -10.36 -20.38
N GLU A 363 -11.22 -10.53 -21.71
CA GLU A 363 -10.92 -11.85 -22.30
C GLU A 363 -9.52 -12.37 -21.93
N LYS A 364 -8.59 -11.45 -21.71
CA LYS A 364 -7.23 -11.74 -21.25
C LYS A 364 -6.64 -10.53 -20.53
N PHE A 365 -5.73 -10.81 -19.61
CA PHE A 365 -4.94 -9.81 -18.92
C PHE A 365 -3.63 -10.43 -18.43
N TRP A 366 -2.78 -9.63 -17.79
CA TRP A 366 -1.52 -10.06 -17.19
C TRP A 366 -1.57 -9.84 -15.69
N GLY A 367 -1.08 -10.81 -14.93
CA GLY A 367 -0.76 -10.65 -13.52
C GLY A 367 0.77 -10.65 -13.39
N LEU A 368 1.37 -9.46 -13.22
CA LEU A 368 2.82 -9.33 -13.11
C LEU A 368 3.25 -9.26 -11.64
N CYS A 369 4.29 -10.00 -11.27
CA CYS A 369 4.83 -10.00 -9.92
C CYS A 369 5.56 -8.68 -9.63
N ARG A 370 5.14 -7.97 -8.58
CA ARG A 370 5.79 -6.73 -8.13
C ARG A 370 7.28 -6.90 -7.89
N SER A 371 7.70 -8.01 -7.28
CA SER A 371 9.12 -8.33 -7.02
C SER A 371 9.99 -8.45 -8.28
N SER A 372 9.37 -8.59 -9.46
CA SER A 372 10.03 -8.68 -10.77
C SER A 372 9.94 -7.38 -11.58
N LEU A 373 9.30 -6.35 -11.01
CA LEU A 373 9.08 -5.06 -11.63
C LEU A 373 9.77 -3.94 -10.85
N VAL A 374 10.15 -2.90 -11.56
CA VAL A 374 10.58 -1.62 -10.97
C VAL A 374 9.89 -0.46 -11.70
N PRO A 375 9.57 0.64 -10.99
CA PRO A 375 9.19 1.89 -11.62
C PRO A 375 10.29 2.39 -12.57
N GLY A 376 9.97 2.48 -13.86
CA GLY A 376 10.82 3.16 -14.85
C GLY A 376 10.72 4.66 -14.60
N MET A 377 11.66 5.18 -13.81
CA MET A 377 11.80 6.60 -13.55
C MET A 377 12.25 7.27 -14.86
N GLN A 378 11.66 8.41 -15.22
CA GLN A 378 12.25 9.26 -16.25
C GLN A 378 13.67 9.63 -15.78
N SER A 379 14.67 9.31 -16.60
CA SER A 379 16.08 9.42 -16.22
C SER A 379 16.45 10.80 -15.70
N GLY A 380 16.89 10.92 -14.44
CA GLY A 380 17.57 12.12 -13.96
C GLY A 380 17.72 12.40 -12.46
N GLU A 381 16.86 11.93 -11.54
CA GLU A 381 16.69 12.71 -10.29
C GLU A 381 16.70 11.96 -8.93
N LEU A 382 16.78 10.64 -8.86
CA LEU A 382 16.68 9.92 -7.56
C LEU A 382 17.98 9.64 -6.82
N ASP A 383 19.13 9.84 -7.45
CA ASP A 383 20.42 9.73 -6.75
C ASP A 383 20.72 10.93 -5.85
N ASP A 384 19.90 11.97 -5.89
CA ASP A 384 20.13 13.17 -5.11
C ASP A 384 19.21 13.21 -3.88
N LYS A 385 19.72 12.70 -2.75
CA LYS A 385 19.12 12.85 -1.40
C LYS A 385 18.80 14.31 -1.04
N SER A 386 19.21 15.29 -1.86
CA SER A 386 18.97 16.72 -1.67
C SER A 386 17.69 17.28 -2.32
N GLN A 387 17.03 16.58 -3.25
CA GLN A 387 15.89 17.18 -3.98
C GLN A 387 14.56 17.24 -3.21
N ILE A 388 14.43 16.51 -2.09
CA ILE A 388 13.21 16.58 -1.25
C ILE A 388 13.13 17.90 -0.45
N TYR A 389 14.25 18.65 -0.37
CA TYR A 389 14.36 19.92 0.36
C TYR A 389 14.32 21.17 -0.53
N ARG A 390 14.01 21.06 -1.83
CA ARG A 390 13.88 22.22 -2.73
C ARG A 390 12.44 22.52 -3.12
#